data_AF-A0A973IM21-F1
#
_entry.id   AF-A0A973IM21-F1
#
_cell.length_a   1.000
_cell.length_b   1.000
_cell.length_c   1.000
_cell.angle_alpha   90.00
_cell.angle_beta   90.00
_cell.angle_gamma   90.00
#
_symmetry.space_group_name_H-M   'P 1'
#
loop_
_entity.id
_entity.type
_entity.pdbx_description
1 polymer ?
#
loop_
_entity_poly.entity_id
_entity_poly.type
_entity_poly.pdbx_seq_one_letter_code
_entity_poly.pdbx_strand_id
1 'polypeptide(L)'
;MTISGFTMVRNATKLYFPIKESISSILPIVDEFVVALGKGDNDDKTQEEILSLQSSKIKIIHREWDPVLYKDGKIFAHETNVALNECNGDWCFYLQADEVIHEDDLSYIQQACQHFLNNKRVDGFTLKYHHFFGDYQHYLPIHGWCRNEIRIIRNRIGVYSYNDANTFRKGNNEKLNIIALNAYVYHYGWVRPPVLMQKKKNVQDSIHAGNKEMVAKEEFFTYGNLSKVPQYKGSHPKVMHERIKNLFWNNELSFEKVRLLRPKMKHEKLKYKLLSFFENKILGGKQLFGYKNWKKVGRY
;
A
#
# COMPACT_ATOMS: atom_id res chain seq x y z
N MET A 1 4.43 -12.06 22.93
CA MET A 1 4.46 -10.98 21.93
C MET A 1 3.08 -10.91 21.31
N THR A 2 2.56 -9.71 21.09
CA THR A 2 1.35 -9.49 20.30
C THR A 2 1.57 -8.52 19.14
N ILE A 3 0.77 -8.64 18.09
CA ILE A 3 0.80 -7.80 16.89
C ILE A 3 -0.61 -7.29 16.59
N SER A 4 -0.79 -5.98 16.51
CA SER A 4 -2.04 -5.37 16.00
C SER A 4 -1.90 -5.11 14.50
N GLY A 5 -2.81 -5.65 13.68
CA GLY A 5 -2.99 -5.16 12.31
C GLY A 5 -3.77 -3.86 12.31
N PHE A 6 -3.51 -2.95 11.38
CA PHE A 6 -4.36 -1.78 11.24
C PHE A 6 -4.37 -1.18 9.83
N THR A 7 -5.47 -0.51 9.51
CA THR A 7 -5.67 0.18 8.24
C THR A 7 -6.66 1.34 8.40
N MET A 8 -6.72 2.19 7.38
CA MET A 8 -7.80 3.17 7.18
C MET A 8 -8.38 2.95 5.79
N VAL A 9 -9.69 3.13 5.65
CA VAL A 9 -10.34 2.91 4.35
C VAL A 9 -11.65 3.67 4.23
N ARG A 10 -11.98 4.08 3.00
CA ARG A 10 -13.27 4.64 2.61
C ARG A 10 -13.51 4.27 1.15
N ASN A 11 -14.75 3.88 0.79
CA ASN A 11 -15.13 3.60 -0.59
C ASN A 11 -14.26 2.51 -1.27
N ALA A 12 -13.83 1.49 -0.51
CA ALA A 12 -12.96 0.43 -1.01
C ALA A 12 -13.58 -0.27 -2.22
N THR A 13 -14.85 -0.65 -2.10
CA THR A 13 -15.57 -1.40 -3.14
C THR A 13 -15.76 -0.54 -4.39
N LYS A 14 -16.18 0.72 -4.22
CA LYS A 14 -16.37 1.68 -5.33
C LYS A 14 -15.09 2.03 -6.07
N LEU A 15 -13.96 2.01 -5.37
CA LEU A 15 -12.64 2.34 -5.90
C LEU A 15 -11.80 1.10 -6.19
N TYR A 16 -12.40 -0.09 -6.17
CA TYR A 16 -11.77 -1.35 -6.53
C TYR A 16 -10.49 -1.65 -5.72
N PHE A 17 -10.50 -1.34 -4.42
CA PHE A 17 -9.46 -1.75 -3.48
C PHE A 17 -9.72 -3.18 -2.99
N PRO A 18 -8.70 -4.05 -2.95
CA PRO A 18 -8.79 -5.40 -2.40
C PRO A 18 -8.73 -5.40 -0.85
N ILE A 19 -9.65 -4.68 -0.20
CA ILE A 19 -9.61 -4.47 1.26
C ILE A 19 -9.77 -5.78 2.04
N LYS A 20 -10.63 -6.69 1.55
CA LYS A 20 -10.87 -7.98 2.17
C LYS A 20 -9.61 -8.84 2.14
N GLU A 21 -8.94 -8.88 1.00
CA GLU A 21 -7.69 -9.60 0.81
C GLU A 21 -6.54 -8.97 1.59
N SER A 22 -6.47 -7.63 1.63
CA SER A 22 -5.50 -6.88 2.43
C SER A 22 -5.57 -7.28 3.91
N ILE A 23 -6.75 -7.20 4.52
CA ILE A 23 -6.97 -7.58 5.92
C ILE A 23 -6.66 -9.09 6.10
N SER A 24 -7.27 -9.93 5.28
CA SER A 24 -7.15 -11.39 5.36
C SER A 24 -5.70 -11.86 5.30
N SER A 25 -4.84 -11.18 4.54
CA SER A 25 -3.45 -11.58 4.35
C SER A 25 -2.61 -11.60 5.62
N ILE A 26 -2.92 -10.76 6.62
CA ILE A 26 -2.17 -10.74 7.89
C ILE A 26 -2.98 -11.19 9.11
N LEU A 27 -4.28 -11.47 8.96
CA LEU A 27 -5.12 -12.06 10.02
C LEU A 27 -4.50 -13.28 10.73
N PRO A 28 -3.73 -14.17 10.06
CA PRO A 28 -3.11 -15.32 10.72
C PRO A 28 -2.06 -14.96 11.79
N ILE A 29 -1.39 -13.81 11.69
CA ILE A 29 -0.27 -13.44 12.57
C ILE A 29 -0.55 -12.26 13.51
N VAL A 30 -1.71 -11.62 13.37
CA VAL A 30 -2.14 -10.53 14.28
C VAL A 30 -3.10 -11.05 15.34
N ASP A 31 -3.10 -10.39 16.51
CA ASP A 31 -4.00 -10.69 17.62
C ASP A 31 -5.31 -9.88 17.54
N GLU A 32 -5.24 -8.70 16.92
CA GLU A 32 -6.37 -7.85 16.58
C GLU A 32 -6.11 -7.15 15.24
N PHE A 33 -7.16 -6.66 14.59
CA PHE A 33 -7.06 -5.85 13.38
C PHE A 33 -7.99 -4.64 13.48
N VAL A 34 -7.42 -3.44 13.56
CA VAL A 34 -8.17 -2.19 13.70
C VAL A 34 -8.41 -1.52 12.34
N VAL A 35 -9.66 -1.18 12.04
CA VAL A 35 -10.05 -0.49 10.80
C VAL A 35 -10.67 0.86 11.14
N ALA A 36 -10.01 1.96 10.75
CA ALA A 36 -10.66 3.28 10.68
C ALA A 36 -11.47 3.37 9.38
N LEU A 37 -12.78 3.10 9.48
CA LEU A 37 -13.70 3.07 8.35
C LEU A 37 -14.40 4.42 8.18
N GLY A 38 -13.99 5.17 7.16
CA GLY A 38 -14.67 6.40 6.75
C GLY A 38 -16.06 6.12 6.20
N LYS A 39 -17.02 7.00 6.52
CA LYS A 39 -18.37 7.01 5.96
C LYS A 39 -18.29 6.99 4.43
N GLY A 40 -18.68 5.86 3.85
CA GLY A 40 -18.72 5.65 2.41
C GLY A 40 -19.90 6.35 1.76
N ASP A 41 -19.96 6.26 0.43
CA ASP A 41 -21.12 6.66 -0.34
C ASP A 41 -22.26 5.63 -0.14
N ASN A 42 -23.51 5.98 -0.47
CA ASN A 42 -24.69 5.13 -0.18
C ASN A 42 -24.64 3.72 -0.81
N ASP A 43 -23.94 3.55 -1.92
CA ASP A 43 -23.74 2.30 -2.65
C ASP A 43 -22.41 1.59 -2.32
N ASP A 44 -21.65 2.09 -1.34
CA ASP A 44 -20.40 1.46 -0.90
C ASP A 44 -20.65 0.26 0.03
N LYS A 45 -20.06 -0.89 -0.31
CA LYS A 45 -20.18 -2.14 0.45
C LYS A 45 -18.92 -2.49 1.25
N THR A 46 -18.05 -1.51 1.53
CA THR A 46 -16.75 -1.76 2.20
C THR A 46 -16.93 -2.45 3.54
N GLN A 47 -17.90 -2.03 4.36
CA GLN A 47 -18.13 -2.65 5.65
C GLN A 47 -18.57 -4.12 5.52
N GLU A 48 -19.49 -4.39 4.59
CA GLU A 48 -20.01 -5.75 4.34
C GLU A 48 -18.87 -6.70 3.93
N GLU A 49 -17.99 -6.26 3.02
CA GLU A 49 -16.81 -7.02 2.61
C GLU A 49 -15.88 -7.35 3.79
N ILE A 50 -15.61 -6.36 4.65
CA ILE A 50 -14.76 -6.56 5.84
C ILE A 50 -15.43 -7.53 6.83
N LEU A 51 -16.72 -7.35 7.13
CA LEU A 51 -17.44 -8.20 8.07
C LEU A 51 -17.66 -9.62 7.52
N SER A 52 -17.65 -9.81 6.20
CA SER A 52 -17.71 -11.14 5.57
C SER A 52 -16.52 -12.04 5.92
N LEU A 53 -15.44 -11.49 6.46
CA LEU A 53 -14.30 -12.27 6.98
C LEU A 53 -14.65 -13.02 8.28
N GLN A 54 -15.74 -12.65 8.96
CA GLN A 54 -16.25 -13.33 10.16
C GLN A 54 -15.19 -13.55 11.27
N SER A 55 -14.21 -12.65 11.36
CA SER A 55 -13.12 -12.73 12.33
C SER A 55 -13.40 -11.85 13.54
N SER A 56 -13.39 -12.45 14.73
CA SER A 56 -13.51 -11.73 16.01
C SER A 56 -12.34 -10.79 16.30
N LYS A 57 -11.23 -10.91 15.54
CA LYS A 57 -10.06 -10.03 15.65
C LYS A 57 -10.33 -8.64 15.07
N ILE A 58 -11.32 -8.49 14.19
CA ILE A 58 -11.55 -7.24 13.45
C ILE A 58 -12.35 -6.27 14.33
N LYS A 59 -11.79 -5.08 14.56
CA LYS A 59 -12.43 -3.95 15.23
C LYS A 59 -12.62 -2.81 14.24
N ILE A 60 -13.86 -2.43 13.96
CA ILE A 60 -14.18 -1.29 13.10
C ILE A 60 -14.45 -0.06 13.96
N ILE A 61 -13.82 1.05 13.61
CA ILE A 61 -14.07 2.38 14.15
C ILE A 61 -14.68 3.20 13.03
N HIS A 62 -15.94 3.61 13.19
CA HIS A 62 -16.62 4.46 12.20
C HIS A 62 -16.12 5.89 12.28
N ARG A 63 -15.81 6.46 11.12
CA ARG A 63 -15.19 7.77 10.95
C ARG A 63 -15.97 8.62 9.97
N GLU A 64 -15.94 9.93 10.18
CA GLU A 64 -16.37 10.90 9.18
C GLU A 64 -15.14 11.74 8.84
N TRP A 65 -14.72 11.71 7.57
CA TRP A 65 -13.47 12.35 7.16
C TRP A 65 -13.67 13.86 7.10
N ASP A 66 -12.85 14.59 7.85
CA ASP A 66 -12.85 16.04 7.87
C ASP A 66 -12.25 16.62 6.58
N PRO A 67 -13.03 17.32 5.73
CA PRO A 67 -12.55 17.95 4.51
C PRO A 67 -11.44 18.98 4.74
N VAL A 68 -11.34 19.59 5.94
CA VAL A 68 -10.28 20.54 6.29
C VAL A 68 -8.89 19.88 6.20
N LEU A 69 -8.82 18.56 6.42
CA LEU A 69 -7.60 17.77 6.35
C LEU A 69 -7.29 17.24 4.94
N TYR A 70 -8.09 17.56 3.91
CA TYR A 70 -7.89 16.94 2.59
C TYR A 70 -6.61 17.43 1.91
N LYS A 71 -6.32 18.73 2.02
CA LYS A 71 -5.17 19.36 1.34
C LYS A 71 -3.88 18.59 1.62
N ASP A 72 -3.15 18.27 0.54
CA ASP A 72 -1.90 17.48 0.57
C ASP A 72 -2.06 16.06 1.15
N GLY A 73 -3.28 15.52 1.19
CA GLY A 73 -3.56 14.16 1.67
C GLY A 73 -3.45 13.99 3.19
N LYS A 74 -3.49 15.06 3.99
CA LYS A 74 -3.30 14.96 5.45
C LYS A 74 -4.35 14.08 6.14
N ILE A 75 -5.56 13.98 5.56
CA ILE A 75 -6.62 13.09 6.03
C ILE A 75 -6.17 11.64 6.09
N PHE A 76 -5.33 11.20 5.15
CA PHE A 76 -4.86 9.82 5.12
C PHE A 76 -3.99 9.48 6.34
N ALA A 77 -3.04 10.37 6.68
CA ALA A 77 -2.23 10.18 7.87
C ALA A 77 -3.04 10.35 9.15
N HIS A 78 -4.01 11.26 9.18
CA HIS A 78 -4.90 11.45 10.33
C HIS A 78 -5.68 10.17 10.66
N GLU A 79 -6.39 9.59 9.69
CA GLU A 79 -7.18 8.38 9.94
C GLU A 79 -6.30 7.15 10.19
N THR A 80 -5.11 7.09 9.59
CA THR A 80 -4.11 6.07 9.92
C THR A 80 -3.68 6.19 11.38
N ASN A 81 -3.50 7.41 11.91
CA ASN A 81 -3.19 7.64 13.32
C ASN A 81 -4.35 7.29 14.23
N VAL A 82 -5.60 7.55 13.83
CA VAL A 82 -6.78 7.13 14.59
C VAL A 82 -6.79 5.61 14.76
N ALA A 83 -6.59 4.84 13.70
CA ALA A 83 -6.50 3.38 13.80
C ALA A 83 -5.29 2.91 14.62
N LEU A 84 -4.12 3.55 14.45
CA LEU A 84 -2.92 3.22 15.21
C LEU A 84 -3.09 3.42 16.72
N ASN A 85 -3.75 4.50 17.14
CA ASN A 85 -3.95 4.83 18.56
C ASN A 85 -4.83 3.80 19.30
N GLU A 86 -5.59 3.01 18.56
CA GLU A 86 -6.49 1.99 19.08
C GLU A 86 -5.85 0.59 19.12
N CYS A 87 -4.60 0.46 18.65
CA CYS A 87 -3.82 -0.77 18.68
C CYS A 87 -3.20 -1.03 20.07
N ASN A 88 -3.29 -2.27 20.53
CA ASN A 88 -2.84 -2.74 21.84
C ASN A 88 -1.58 -3.62 21.80
N GLY A 89 -1.19 -4.10 20.62
CA GLY A 89 -0.08 -5.03 20.42
C GLY A 89 1.29 -4.43 20.72
N ASP A 90 2.30 -5.29 20.92
CA ASP A 90 3.70 -4.85 21.05
C ASP A 90 4.22 -4.21 19.74
N TRP A 91 3.73 -4.74 18.62
CA TRP A 91 3.99 -4.27 17.27
C TRP A 91 2.67 -3.90 16.58
N CYS A 92 2.68 -2.90 15.70
CA CYS A 92 1.56 -2.54 14.85
C CYS A 92 1.96 -2.74 13.38
N PHE A 93 1.22 -3.61 12.68
CA PHE A 93 1.39 -3.92 11.25
C PHE A 93 0.37 -3.13 10.43
N TYR A 94 0.86 -2.09 9.76
CA TYR A 94 0.08 -1.25 8.86
C TYR A 94 0.01 -1.84 7.45
N LEU A 95 -1.19 -1.85 6.86
CA LEU A 95 -1.40 -2.08 5.42
C LEU A 95 -2.33 -1.01 4.86
N GLN A 96 -2.02 -0.49 3.66
CA GLN A 96 -2.99 0.25 2.86
C GLN A 96 -3.99 -0.71 2.22
N ALA A 97 -5.18 -0.22 1.85
CA ALA A 97 -6.28 -1.06 1.36
C ALA A 97 -5.98 -1.82 0.04
N ASP A 98 -4.90 -1.48 -0.65
CA ASP A 98 -4.37 -2.15 -1.85
C ASP A 98 -3.05 -2.90 -1.62
N GLU A 99 -2.67 -3.14 -0.37
CA GLU A 99 -1.47 -3.86 0.02
C GLU A 99 -1.81 -5.19 0.65
N VAL A 100 -1.12 -6.24 0.21
CA VAL A 100 -1.35 -7.63 0.62
C VAL A 100 0.00 -8.28 0.92
N ILE A 101 0.04 -9.16 1.93
CA ILE A 101 1.24 -9.93 2.27
C ILE A 101 1.09 -11.37 1.75
N HIS A 102 2.17 -11.93 1.21
CA HIS A 102 2.18 -13.33 0.79
C HIS A 102 2.25 -14.25 2.01
N GLU A 103 1.50 -15.33 2.02
CA GLU A 103 1.41 -16.21 3.19
C GLU A 103 2.77 -16.80 3.60
N ASP A 104 3.65 -17.04 2.62
CA ASP A 104 5.02 -17.54 2.84
C ASP A 104 5.91 -16.58 3.64
N ASP A 105 5.60 -15.27 3.66
CA ASP A 105 6.37 -14.28 4.41
C ASP A 105 5.90 -14.16 5.87
N LEU A 106 4.72 -14.69 6.22
CA LEU A 106 4.07 -14.44 7.52
C LEU A 106 4.88 -14.99 8.70
N SER A 107 5.35 -16.23 8.61
CA SER A 107 6.13 -16.85 9.68
C SER A 107 7.48 -16.15 9.88
N TYR A 108 8.11 -15.69 8.80
CA TYR A 108 9.37 -14.95 8.85
C TYR A 108 9.18 -13.57 9.49
N ILE A 109 8.11 -12.85 9.14
CA ILE A 109 7.75 -11.57 9.76
C ILE A 109 7.49 -11.74 11.26
N GLN A 110 6.70 -12.75 11.63
CA GLN A 110 6.38 -13.02 13.05
C GLN A 110 7.65 -13.34 13.86
N GLN A 111 8.57 -14.14 13.30
CA GLN A 111 9.85 -14.43 13.92
C GLN A 111 10.73 -13.17 14.08
N ALA A 112 10.74 -12.27 13.10
CA ALA A 112 11.45 -11.00 13.21
C ALA A 112 10.90 -10.14 14.35
N CYS A 113 9.58 -10.00 14.45
CA CYS A 113 8.92 -9.29 15.54
C CYS A 113 9.28 -9.89 16.90
N GLN A 114 9.31 -11.22 17.01
CA GLN A 114 9.66 -11.92 18.25
C GLN A 114 11.14 -11.73 18.61
N HIS A 115 12.04 -11.85 17.64
CA HIS A 115 13.48 -11.69 17.82
C HIS A 115 13.84 -10.30 18.36
N PHE A 116 13.23 -9.24 17.82
CA PHE A 116 13.53 -7.86 18.22
C PHE A 116 12.62 -7.31 19.33
N LEU A 117 11.73 -8.12 19.91
CA LEU A 117 10.74 -7.67 20.90
C LEU A 117 11.38 -6.87 22.05
N ASN A 118 12.47 -7.39 22.61
CA ASN A 118 13.16 -6.81 23.76
C ASN A 118 14.26 -5.80 23.38
N ASN A 119 14.60 -5.69 22.09
CA ASN A 119 15.59 -4.73 21.62
C ASN A 119 14.97 -3.36 21.38
N LYS A 120 14.96 -2.51 22.43
CA LYS A 120 14.37 -1.17 22.40
C LYS A 120 15.09 -0.18 21.47
N ARG A 121 16.24 -0.54 20.89
CA ARG A 121 16.90 0.27 19.84
C ARG A 121 16.24 0.13 18.47
N VAL A 122 15.37 -0.87 18.29
CA VAL A 122 14.62 -1.12 17.05
C VAL A 122 13.20 -0.59 17.20
N ASP A 123 12.84 0.36 16.33
CA ASP A 123 11.53 1.02 16.30
C ASP A 123 10.56 0.35 15.31
N GLY A 124 11.03 -0.52 14.41
CA GLY A 124 10.18 -1.13 13.40
C GLY A 124 10.92 -1.82 12.26
N PHE A 125 10.16 -2.19 11.25
CA PHE A 125 10.59 -2.97 10.10
C PHE A 125 10.17 -2.34 8.79
N THR A 126 11.06 -2.43 7.80
CA THR A 126 10.73 -2.13 6.40
C THR A 126 10.49 -3.42 5.64
N LEU A 127 9.49 -3.42 4.78
CA LEU A 127 9.22 -4.47 3.79
C LEU A 127 9.50 -3.93 2.39
N LYS A 128 9.77 -4.83 1.46
CA LYS A 128 9.99 -4.54 0.03
C LYS A 128 8.66 -4.47 -0.72
N TYR A 129 8.67 -4.00 -1.97
CA TYR A 129 7.45 -3.87 -2.78
C TYR A 129 7.50 -4.63 -4.10
N HIS A 130 6.38 -5.27 -4.42
CA HIS A 130 5.96 -5.59 -5.77
C HIS A 130 4.79 -4.67 -6.15
N HIS A 131 5.06 -3.68 -7.00
CA HIS A 131 4.02 -2.79 -7.52
C HIS A 131 3.45 -3.34 -8.83
N PHE A 132 2.23 -3.85 -8.80
CA PHE A 132 1.53 -4.33 -9.98
C PHE A 132 0.86 -3.19 -10.75
N PHE A 133 0.73 -3.33 -12.08
CA PHE A 133 0.30 -2.24 -12.95
C PHE A 133 -0.52 -2.75 -14.16
N GLY A 134 -1.74 -2.24 -14.30
CA GLY A 134 -2.69 -2.61 -15.37
C GLY A 134 -3.45 -3.90 -15.06
N ASP A 135 -2.70 -4.97 -14.81
CA ASP A 135 -3.21 -6.29 -14.45
C ASP A 135 -2.36 -6.91 -13.32
N TYR A 136 -2.62 -8.18 -13.03
CA TYR A 136 -1.89 -8.93 -12.00
C TYR A 136 -0.58 -9.55 -12.53
N GLN A 137 -0.32 -9.56 -13.84
CA GLN A 137 0.88 -10.17 -14.41
C GLN A 137 2.03 -9.18 -14.56
N HIS A 138 1.75 -7.90 -14.71
CA HIS A 138 2.74 -6.87 -14.97
C HIS A 138 3.10 -6.09 -13.71
N TYR A 139 4.39 -5.90 -13.45
CA TYR A 139 4.88 -5.21 -12.26
C TYR A 139 6.03 -4.24 -12.57
N LEU A 140 6.29 -3.32 -11.66
CA LEU A 140 7.20 -2.19 -11.86
C LEU A 140 8.44 -2.26 -10.95
N PRO A 141 9.44 -3.11 -11.26
CA PRO A 141 10.74 -3.15 -10.57
C PRO A 141 11.65 -1.99 -11.02
N ILE A 142 11.11 -0.77 -11.08
CA ILE A 142 11.68 0.37 -11.79
C ILE A 142 11.96 1.50 -10.81
N HIS A 143 13.08 2.19 -11.01
CA HIS A 143 13.47 3.37 -10.25
C HIS A 143 12.33 4.38 -10.19
N GLY A 144 12.12 4.95 -9.01
CA GLY A 144 11.15 6.01 -8.76
C GLY A 144 9.78 5.52 -8.29
N TRP A 145 9.58 4.21 -8.26
CA TRP A 145 8.57 3.53 -7.45
C TRP A 145 9.16 3.16 -6.10
N CYS A 146 8.31 3.06 -5.06
CA CYS A 146 8.78 2.72 -3.73
C CYS A 146 9.41 1.32 -3.76
N ARG A 147 10.61 1.15 -3.20
CA ARG A 147 11.24 -0.18 -3.11
C ARG A 147 11.09 -0.80 -1.75
N ASN A 148 11.07 0.03 -0.71
CA ASN A 148 10.94 -0.39 0.67
C ASN A 148 10.19 0.69 1.44
N GLU A 149 9.37 0.29 2.40
CA GLU A 149 8.71 1.23 3.30
C GLU A 149 8.44 0.61 4.66
N ILE A 150 8.32 1.46 5.67
CA ILE A 150 7.97 1.04 7.03
C ILE A 150 6.52 0.53 7.03
N ARG A 151 6.33 -0.73 7.40
CA ARG A 151 5.00 -1.34 7.51
C ARG A 151 4.74 -1.96 8.87
N ILE A 152 5.77 -2.17 9.68
CA ILE A 152 5.60 -2.63 11.05
C ILE A 152 6.35 -1.67 11.96
N ILE A 153 5.68 -1.19 13.00
CA ILE A 153 6.22 -0.24 13.97
C ILE A 153 6.05 -0.78 15.38
N ARG A 154 6.98 -0.45 16.26
CA ARG A 154 6.82 -0.71 17.69
C ARG A 154 5.73 0.21 18.23
N ASN A 155 4.83 -0.35 19.03
CA ASN A 155 3.76 0.43 19.62
C ASN A 155 4.26 1.30 20.79
N ARG A 156 3.48 2.33 21.16
CA ARG A 156 3.64 3.17 22.38
C ARG A 156 5.01 3.83 22.55
N ILE A 157 5.70 4.12 21.44
CA ILE A 157 6.97 4.88 21.43
C ILE A 157 6.81 6.27 20.79
N GLY A 158 5.58 6.81 20.78
CA GLY A 158 5.27 8.12 20.20
C GLY A 158 5.42 8.16 18.67
N VAL A 159 5.17 7.04 17.99
CA VAL A 159 5.18 6.93 16.53
C VAL A 159 3.86 7.42 15.96
N TYR A 160 3.91 8.10 14.82
CA TYR A 160 2.76 8.56 14.07
C TYR A 160 3.00 8.47 12.55
N SER A 161 1.91 8.29 11.82
CA SER A 161 1.85 8.31 10.36
C SER A 161 2.16 9.71 9.83
N TYR A 162 2.98 9.77 8.78
CA TYR A 162 3.64 10.98 8.28
C TYR A 162 3.37 11.20 6.78
N ASN A 163 3.15 12.46 6.40
CA ASN A 163 2.73 12.90 5.05
C ASN A 163 1.40 12.26 4.63
N ASP A 164 1.34 11.67 3.44
CA ASP A 164 0.18 11.01 2.84
C ASP A 164 0.08 9.53 3.28
N ALA A 165 0.18 9.30 4.59
CA ALA A 165 0.19 7.98 5.24
C ALA A 165 1.22 6.94 4.77
N ASN A 166 2.15 7.30 3.89
CA ASN A 166 3.06 6.32 3.29
C ASN A 166 4.08 5.75 4.31
N THR A 167 4.48 6.53 5.32
CA THR A 167 5.57 6.21 6.26
C THR A 167 5.28 6.76 7.64
N PHE A 168 6.13 6.41 8.62
CA PHE A 168 6.04 6.87 10.01
C PHE A 168 7.20 7.76 10.45
N ARG A 169 6.96 8.60 11.47
CA ARG A 169 7.94 9.38 12.25
C ARG A 169 7.64 9.21 13.73
N LYS A 170 8.54 9.64 14.63
CA LYS A 170 8.31 9.60 16.08
C LYS A 170 8.70 10.90 16.78
N GLY A 171 8.07 11.18 17.92
CA GLY A 171 8.36 12.36 18.74
C GLY A 171 8.38 13.66 17.93
N ASN A 172 9.47 14.42 18.03
CA ASN A 172 9.65 15.68 17.30
C ASN A 172 10.15 15.46 15.87
N ASN A 173 9.35 14.75 15.05
CA ASN A 173 9.63 14.47 13.63
C ASN A 173 10.91 13.64 13.38
N GLU A 174 11.24 12.73 14.29
CA GLU A 174 12.42 11.88 14.19
C GLU A 174 12.22 10.68 13.26
N LYS A 175 13.31 10.31 12.56
CA LYS A 175 13.36 9.07 11.78
C LYS A 175 13.46 7.86 12.70
N LEU A 176 12.69 6.81 12.40
CA LEU A 176 12.73 5.54 13.12
C LEU A 176 14.03 4.76 12.83
N ASN A 177 14.49 4.00 13.82
CA ASN A 177 15.54 2.98 13.71
C ASN A 177 14.93 1.66 13.22
N ILE A 178 15.24 1.31 11.98
CA ILE A 178 14.54 0.24 11.26
C ILE A 178 15.48 -0.92 10.91
N ILE A 179 14.97 -2.13 11.11
CA ILE A 179 15.52 -3.37 10.54
C ILE A 179 14.88 -3.60 9.18
N ALA A 180 15.69 -3.89 8.16
CA ALA A 180 15.15 -4.25 6.84
C ALA A 180 14.87 -5.75 6.78
N LEU A 181 13.63 -6.11 6.46
CA LEU A 181 13.20 -7.49 6.27
C LEU A 181 13.29 -7.87 4.79
N ASN A 182 13.51 -9.16 4.53
CA ASN A 182 13.42 -9.75 3.20
C ASN A 182 12.01 -10.30 2.90
N ALA A 183 10.99 -9.54 3.25
CA ALA A 183 9.59 -9.84 2.97
C ALA A 183 8.98 -8.75 2.06
N TYR A 184 7.90 -9.09 1.35
CA TYR A 184 7.35 -8.24 0.30
C TYR A 184 5.88 -7.88 0.53
N VAL A 185 5.57 -6.60 0.32
CA VAL A 185 4.23 -6.10 0.10
C VAL A 185 3.87 -6.26 -1.37
N TYR A 186 2.78 -6.95 -1.65
CA TYR A 186 2.16 -7.05 -2.96
C TYR A 186 1.15 -5.91 -3.07
N HIS A 187 1.52 -4.88 -3.83
CA HIS A 187 0.78 -3.64 -3.92
C HIS A 187 0.05 -3.55 -5.26
N TYR A 188 -1.28 -3.60 -5.19
CA TYR A 188 -2.22 -3.62 -6.31
C TYR A 188 -2.82 -2.24 -6.62
N GLY A 189 -2.18 -1.16 -6.16
CA GLY A 189 -2.69 0.20 -6.27
C GLY A 189 -2.73 0.77 -7.69
N TRP A 190 -2.24 0.03 -8.68
CA TRP A 190 -2.42 0.34 -10.11
C TRP A 190 -3.08 -0.80 -10.90
N VAL A 191 -3.82 -1.71 -10.24
CA VAL A 191 -4.51 -2.84 -10.88
C VAL A 191 -6.02 -2.68 -10.75
N ARG A 192 -6.63 -1.99 -11.72
CA ARG A 192 -8.08 -1.74 -11.78
C ARG A 192 -8.54 -1.62 -13.24
N PRO A 193 -9.82 -1.85 -13.55
CA PRO A 193 -10.40 -1.43 -14.83
C PRO A 193 -10.06 0.05 -15.14
N PRO A 194 -9.76 0.41 -16.40
CA PRO A 194 -9.40 1.77 -16.80
C PRO A 194 -10.32 2.87 -16.27
N VAL A 195 -11.64 2.67 -16.31
CA VAL A 195 -12.64 3.62 -15.78
C VAL A 195 -12.49 3.80 -14.27
N LEU A 196 -12.36 2.70 -13.53
CA LEU A 196 -12.20 2.75 -12.06
C LEU A 196 -10.84 3.30 -11.64
N MET A 197 -9.79 3.07 -12.43
CA MET A 197 -8.48 3.69 -12.20
C MET A 197 -8.57 5.22 -12.36
N GLN A 198 -9.27 5.70 -13.38
CA GLN A 198 -9.47 7.13 -13.59
C GLN A 198 -10.32 7.73 -12.46
N LYS A 199 -11.39 7.06 -12.03
CA LYS A 199 -12.19 7.44 -10.88
C LYS A 199 -11.36 7.55 -9.60
N LYS A 200 -10.55 6.53 -9.29
CA LYS A 200 -9.63 6.53 -8.13
C LYS A 200 -8.65 7.70 -8.20
N LYS A 201 -8.09 7.98 -9.38
CA LYS A 201 -7.19 9.11 -9.59
C LYS A 201 -7.90 10.44 -9.33
N ASN A 202 -9.11 10.63 -9.86
CA ASN A 202 -9.87 11.86 -9.66
C ASN A 202 -10.19 12.10 -8.18
N VAL A 203 -10.57 11.04 -7.44
CA VAL A 203 -10.79 11.14 -5.98
C VAL A 203 -9.50 11.51 -5.27
N GLN A 204 -8.38 10.85 -5.58
CA GLN A 204 -7.10 11.15 -4.95
C GLN A 204 -6.63 12.58 -5.25
N ASP A 205 -6.73 13.03 -6.50
CA ASP A 205 -6.32 14.37 -6.91
C ASP A 205 -7.23 15.44 -6.26
N SER A 206 -8.55 15.19 -6.16
CA SER A 206 -9.50 16.07 -5.47
C SER A 206 -9.18 16.23 -3.99
N ILE A 207 -8.89 15.12 -3.28
CA ILE A 207 -8.46 15.16 -1.88
C ILE A 207 -7.19 16.00 -1.77
N HIS A 208 -6.15 15.70 -2.54
CA HIS A 208 -4.89 16.45 -2.48
C HIS A 208 -5.06 17.95 -2.77
N ALA A 209 -6.01 18.32 -3.63
CA ALA A 209 -6.35 19.70 -3.96
C ALA A 209 -7.21 20.41 -2.89
N GLY A 210 -7.60 19.73 -1.81
CA GLY A 210 -8.46 20.26 -0.75
C GLY A 210 -9.95 20.19 -1.07
N ASN A 211 -10.41 19.06 -1.61
CA ASN A 211 -11.80 18.80 -2.00
C ASN A 211 -12.34 19.69 -3.15
N LYS A 212 -11.46 20.10 -4.06
CA LYS A 212 -11.89 20.85 -5.25
C LYS A 212 -12.46 19.86 -6.27
N GLU A 213 -13.62 20.17 -6.85
CA GLU A 213 -14.13 19.44 -7.99
C GLU A 213 -13.07 19.45 -9.11
N MET A 214 -12.48 18.29 -9.33
CA MET A 214 -11.59 18.07 -10.44
C MET A 214 -12.47 17.78 -11.65
N VAL A 215 -12.49 18.67 -12.64
CA VAL A 215 -13.06 18.36 -13.94
C VAL A 215 -12.28 17.15 -14.48
N ALA A 216 -12.95 16.00 -14.58
CA ALA A 216 -12.37 14.81 -15.17
C ALA A 216 -11.96 15.16 -16.60
N LYS A 217 -10.65 15.16 -16.90
CA LYS A 217 -10.17 15.46 -18.25
C LYS A 217 -10.45 14.31 -19.22
N GLU A 218 -10.53 13.09 -18.71
CA GLU A 218 -10.65 11.85 -19.48
C GLU A 218 -11.61 10.90 -18.77
N GLU A 219 -12.34 10.09 -19.54
CA GLU A 219 -13.31 9.12 -19.03
C GLU A 219 -12.65 7.85 -18.48
N PHE A 220 -11.48 7.49 -19.00
CA PHE A 220 -10.76 6.27 -18.64
C PHE A 220 -9.24 6.49 -18.59
N PHE A 221 -8.56 5.65 -17.82
CA PHE A 221 -7.11 5.72 -17.65
C PHE A 221 -6.38 4.92 -18.74
N THR A 222 -5.43 5.54 -19.44
CA THR A 222 -4.54 4.81 -20.37
C THR A 222 -3.33 4.22 -19.65
N TYR A 223 -3.28 2.89 -19.51
CA TYR A 223 -2.11 2.19 -18.96
C TYR A 223 -0.88 2.24 -19.87
N GLY A 224 -1.05 2.54 -21.15
CA GLY A 224 0.04 2.58 -22.12
C GLY A 224 0.31 1.20 -22.73
N ASN A 225 1.53 0.97 -23.19
CA ASN A 225 1.92 -0.30 -23.78
C ASN A 225 2.47 -1.26 -22.70
N LEU A 226 1.65 -2.24 -22.28
CA LEU A 226 2.02 -3.23 -21.26
C LEU A 226 3.09 -4.22 -21.71
N SER A 227 3.31 -4.45 -23.02
CA SER A 227 4.44 -5.29 -23.49
C SER A 227 5.81 -4.74 -23.08
N LYS A 228 5.87 -3.47 -22.68
CA LYS A 228 7.09 -2.81 -22.17
C LYS A 228 7.21 -2.85 -20.65
N VAL A 229 6.24 -3.41 -19.96
CA VAL A 229 6.25 -3.61 -18.51
C VAL A 229 6.73 -5.03 -18.21
N PRO A 230 7.68 -5.23 -17.29
CA PRO A 230 8.10 -6.57 -16.91
C PRO A 230 6.96 -7.42 -16.36
N GLN A 231 6.98 -8.71 -16.66
CA GLN A 231 6.06 -9.69 -16.08
C GLN A 231 6.60 -10.22 -14.77
N TYR A 232 5.73 -10.33 -13.77
CA TYR A 232 5.99 -11.00 -12.51
C TYR A 232 5.98 -12.52 -12.73
N LYS A 233 6.98 -13.21 -12.17
CA LYS A 233 7.18 -14.66 -12.36
C LYS A 233 7.01 -15.47 -11.08
N GLY A 234 6.71 -14.82 -9.95
CA GLY A 234 6.41 -15.49 -8.69
C GLY A 234 4.92 -15.81 -8.55
N SER A 235 4.54 -16.30 -7.37
CA SER A 235 3.14 -16.51 -6.98
C SER A 235 2.53 -15.26 -6.37
N HIS A 236 1.22 -15.09 -6.55
CA HIS A 236 0.46 -14.09 -5.83
C HIS A 236 -0.01 -14.68 -4.49
N PRO A 237 -0.26 -13.83 -3.47
CA PRO A 237 -0.87 -14.28 -2.22
C PRO A 237 -2.16 -15.05 -2.50
N LYS A 238 -2.38 -16.18 -1.81
CA LYS A 238 -3.57 -17.04 -2.03
C LYS A 238 -4.88 -16.27 -1.92
N VAL A 239 -4.96 -15.31 -1.01
CA VAL A 239 -6.15 -14.46 -0.81
C VAL A 239 -6.55 -13.68 -2.07
N MET A 240 -5.62 -13.45 -3.00
CA MET A 240 -5.89 -12.74 -4.27
C MET A 240 -6.34 -13.67 -5.41
N HIS A 241 -6.28 -14.99 -5.27
CA HIS A 241 -6.51 -15.93 -6.37
C HIS A 241 -7.86 -15.75 -7.06
N GLU A 242 -8.96 -15.64 -6.30
CA GLU A 242 -10.29 -15.44 -6.87
C GLU A 242 -10.38 -14.11 -7.64
N ARG A 243 -9.81 -13.04 -7.10
CA ARG A 243 -9.79 -11.73 -7.75
C ARG A 243 -8.97 -11.72 -9.04
N ILE A 244 -7.88 -12.49 -9.07
CA ILE A 244 -7.04 -12.67 -10.27
C ILE A 244 -7.79 -13.45 -11.33
N LYS A 245 -8.45 -14.56 -10.93
CA LYS A 245 -9.26 -15.40 -11.82
C LYS A 245 -10.42 -14.63 -12.44
N ASN A 246 -11.03 -13.72 -11.67
CA ASN A 246 -12.18 -12.91 -12.09
C ASN A 246 -11.78 -11.60 -12.79
N LEU A 247 -10.55 -11.49 -13.32
CA LEU A 247 -10.15 -10.31 -14.08
C LEU A 247 -10.93 -10.23 -15.40
N PHE A 248 -11.67 -9.14 -15.58
CA PHE A 248 -12.62 -8.97 -16.68
C PHE A 248 -12.27 -7.85 -17.68
N TRP A 249 -11.22 -7.07 -17.43
CA TRP A 249 -10.84 -5.91 -18.27
C TRP A 249 -9.59 -6.16 -19.13
N ASN A 250 -9.20 -7.43 -19.35
CA ASN A 250 -8.04 -7.78 -20.20
C ASN A 250 -8.10 -7.10 -21.58
N ASN A 251 -9.30 -7.06 -22.18
CA ASN A 251 -9.52 -6.50 -23.51
C ASN A 251 -9.44 -4.96 -23.55
N GLU A 252 -9.41 -4.30 -22.40
CA GLU A 252 -9.24 -2.84 -22.28
C GLU A 252 -7.76 -2.45 -22.10
N LEU A 253 -6.86 -3.43 -21.99
CA LEU A 253 -5.42 -3.21 -21.86
C LEU A 253 -4.74 -3.25 -23.22
N SER A 254 -3.72 -2.41 -23.42
CA SER A 254 -2.98 -2.35 -24.69
C SER A 254 -1.59 -2.96 -24.57
N PHE A 255 -1.23 -3.77 -25.56
CA PHE A 255 0.11 -4.35 -25.74
C PHE A 255 0.87 -3.69 -26.91
N GLU A 256 0.25 -2.71 -27.56
CA GLU A 256 0.83 -1.94 -28.65
C GLU A 256 1.03 -0.47 -28.26
N LYS A 257 1.71 0.28 -29.13
CA LYS A 257 1.93 1.71 -28.90
C LYS A 257 0.61 2.46 -29.02
N VAL A 258 0.15 3.02 -27.91
CA VAL A 258 -1.05 3.87 -27.85
C VAL A 258 -0.70 5.32 -27.53
N ARG A 259 -1.57 6.24 -27.96
CA ARG A 259 -1.53 7.64 -27.51
C ARG A 259 -1.93 7.68 -26.04
N LEU A 260 -1.10 8.30 -25.20
CA LEU A 260 -1.42 8.51 -23.79
C LEU A 260 -2.31 9.74 -23.65
N LEU A 261 -3.41 9.61 -22.91
CA LEU A 261 -4.31 10.71 -22.52
C LEU A 261 -3.89 11.36 -21.19
N ARG A 262 -2.64 11.12 -20.78
CA ARG A 262 -2.05 11.58 -19.53
C ARG A 262 -0.55 11.82 -19.68
N PRO A 263 0.07 12.60 -18.78
CA PRO A 263 1.52 12.68 -18.72
C PRO A 263 2.17 11.30 -18.56
N LYS A 264 3.38 11.15 -19.10
CA LYS A 264 4.18 9.93 -18.90
C LYS A 264 4.46 9.71 -17.42
N MET A 265 4.18 8.50 -16.93
CA MET A 265 4.58 8.03 -15.62
C MET A 265 6.09 7.76 -15.58
N LYS A 266 6.64 7.61 -14.37
CA LYS A 266 8.09 7.44 -14.17
C LYS A 266 8.64 6.28 -15.02
N HIS A 267 7.99 5.13 -15.02
CA HIS A 267 8.47 3.95 -15.75
C HIS A 267 8.44 4.08 -17.28
N GLU A 268 7.71 5.05 -17.83
CA GLU A 268 7.62 5.29 -19.27
C GLU A 268 8.69 6.26 -19.77
N LYS A 269 9.30 7.04 -18.88
CA LYS A 269 10.32 8.05 -19.19
C LYS A 269 11.71 7.40 -19.34
N LEU A 270 12.44 7.77 -20.40
CA LEU A 270 13.74 7.19 -20.74
C LEU A 270 14.76 7.24 -19.59
N LYS A 271 14.87 8.39 -18.92
CA LYS A 271 15.71 8.58 -17.71
C LYS A 271 15.56 7.43 -16.71
N TYR A 272 14.32 7.10 -16.36
CA TYR A 272 14.03 6.09 -15.34
C TYR A 272 14.27 4.67 -15.85
N LYS A 273 14.05 4.42 -17.14
CA LYS A 273 14.37 3.13 -17.77
C LYS A 273 15.88 2.86 -17.73
N LEU A 274 16.69 3.86 -18.10
CA LEU A 274 18.16 3.75 -18.07
C LEU A 274 18.67 3.56 -16.64
N LEU A 275 18.18 4.36 -15.69
CA LEU A 275 18.54 4.20 -14.28
C LEU A 275 18.17 2.81 -13.75
N SER A 276 16.97 2.32 -14.07
CA SER A 276 16.52 1.00 -13.62
C SER A 276 17.34 -0.13 -14.23
N PHE A 277 17.71 -0.01 -15.51
CA PHE A 277 18.60 -0.97 -16.15
C PHE A 277 19.93 -1.06 -15.42
N PHE A 278 20.57 0.09 -15.15
CA PHE A 278 21.84 0.14 -14.42
C PHE A 278 21.72 -0.43 -13.01
N GLU A 279 20.71 0.00 -12.25
CA GLU A 279 20.49 -0.48 -10.88
C GLU A 279 20.23 -1.98 -10.81
N ASN A 280 19.40 -2.51 -11.71
CA ASN A 280 18.97 -3.91 -11.64
C ASN A 280 20.00 -4.86 -12.26
N LYS A 281 20.72 -4.45 -13.31
CA LYS A 281 21.69 -5.32 -14.01
C LYS A 281 23.12 -5.18 -13.50
N ILE A 282 23.51 -4.01 -13.00
CA ILE A 282 24.91 -3.73 -12.61
C ILE A 282 25.04 -3.63 -11.09
N LEU A 283 24.10 -2.98 -10.40
CA LEU A 283 24.19 -2.74 -8.95
C LEU A 283 23.44 -3.77 -8.09
N GLY A 284 23.06 -4.93 -8.66
CA GLY A 284 22.34 -5.98 -7.93
C GLY A 284 21.02 -5.51 -7.30
N GLY A 285 20.31 -4.58 -7.94
CA GLY A 285 19.04 -4.03 -7.46
C GLY A 285 19.19 -2.92 -6.41
N LYS A 286 20.41 -2.43 -6.13
CA LYS A 286 20.60 -1.27 -5.24
C LYS A 286 20.18 0.02 -5.96
N GLN A 287 19.25 0.75 -5.37
CA GLN A 287 18.76 2.02 -5.94
C GLN A 287 19.75 3.15 -5.66
N LEU A 288 20.08 3.94 -6.69
CA LEU A 288 20.84 5.18 -6.54
C LEU A 288 19.87 6.30 -6.14
N PHE A 289 20.22 7.14 -5.18
CA PHE A 289 19.39 8.29 -4.77
C PHE A 289 17.92 7.95 -4.41
N GLY A 290 17.67 6.72 -3.95
CA GLY A 290 16.34 6.28 -3.54
C GLY A 290 15.83 7.06 -2.32
N TYR A 291 14.50 7.21 -2.24
CA TYR A 291 13.85 7.78 -1.07
C TYR A 291 14.18 6.97 0.20
N LYS A 292 14.49 7.65 1.30
CA LYS A 292 14.75 7.03 2.61
C LYS A 292 14.29 7.89 3.78
N ASN A 293 13.24 7.44 4.45
CA ASN A 293 12.65 8.13 5.61
C ASN A 293 13.03 7.54 6.98
N TRP A 294 14.00 6.64 7.03
CA TRP A 294 14.41 5.95 8.27
C TRP A 294 15.92 5.88 8.44
N LYS A 295 16.37 5.57 9.66
CA LYS A 295 17.73 5.14 9.98
C LYS A 295 17.77 3.62 9.90
N LYS A 296 18.50 3.06 8.93
CA LYS A 296 18.65 1.60 8.82
C LYS A 296 19.71 1.16 9.83
N VAL A 297 19.33 0.38 10.83
CA VAL A 297 20.23 -0.08 11.91
C VAL A 297 20.59 -1.57 11.78
N GLY A 298 19.97 -2.29 10.85
CA GLY A 298 20.28 -3.71 10.61
C GLY A 298 19.45 -4.34 9.50
N ARG A 299 19.57 -5.66 9.39
CA ARG A 299 18.79 -6.57 8.55
C ARG A 299 18.47 -7.82 9.38
N TYR A 300 17.40 -8.50 9.04
CA TYR A 300 17.05 -9.81 9.59
C TYR A 300 17.13 -10.85 8.48
#